data_AF-A0A6M3JL34-F1
#
_entry.id   AF-A0A6M3JL34-F1
#
_cell.length_a   1.000
_cell.length_b   1.000
_cell.length_c   1.000
_cell.angle_alpha   90.00
_cell.angle_beta   90.00
_cell.angle_gamma   90.00
#
_symmetry.space_group_name_H-M   'P 1'
#
loop_
_entity.id
_entity.type
_entity.pdbx_description
1 polymer ?
#
loop_
_entity_poly.entity_id
_entity_poly.type
_entity_poly.pdbx_seq_one_letter_code
_entity_poly.pdbx_strand_id
1 'polypeptide(L)'
;MKGKPTRGKAVDVAKAIELYEKGVSMNEIGRQLGHHHGVIAYHIHKSGTPIHNPRQQRNPISTDYIKELYEEGMSTIEIGETVGLTPQAIYGRLLKAGIPLRSFSEAITLAAKRGRKRQQAGELNAKWKGGRAIDSDGYVTVRINGRQYAEHRLVLEKKLGRTLTPSEIGHHLNGIRSDNRPENLIALPRKRHSPITIVTPHQERIKELELAIYKLQKEVK
;
A
#
# COMPACT_ATOMS: atom_id res chain seq x y z
N MET A 1 40.34 27.75 27.08
CA MET A 1 40.98 28.87 26.36
C MET A 1 39.91 29.60 25.55
N LYS A 2 39.51 30.81 25.95
CA LYS A 2 38.57 31.62 25.16
C LYS A 2 39.34 32.22 23.98
N GLY A 3 39.02 31.82 22.76
CA GLY A 3 39.67 32.31 21.55
C GLY A 3 39.51 33.83 21.44
N LYS A 4 40.61 34.54 21.17
CA LYS A 4 40.61 35.98 20.90
C LYS A 4 39.64 36.29 19.73
N PRO A 5 38.87 37.38 19.78
CA PRO A 5 38.09 37.82 18.63
C PRO A 5 39.09 38.24 17.53
N THR A 6 39.17 37.45 16.47
CA THR A 6 39.89 37.86 15.25
C THR A 6 39.19 39.11 14.73
N ARG A 7 39.91 40.24 14.64
CA ARG A 7 39.46 41.41 13.88
C ARG A 7 39.17 40.94 12.45
N GLY A 8 37.90 40.70 12.14
CA GLY A 8 37.48 40.15 10.85
C GLY A 8 37.81 41.14 9.73
N LYS A 9 38.14 40.62 8.54
CA LYS A 9 38.20 41.43 7.32
C LYS A 9 36.92 42.27 7.22
N ALA A 10 37.06 43.54 6.82
CA ALA A 10 35.90 44.39 6.58
C ALA A 10 35.08 43.81 5.42
N VAL A 11 33.78 43.66 5.62
CA VAL A 11 32.85 43.18 4.60
C VAL A 11 32.55 44.33 3.64
N ASP A 12 32.72 44.10 2.34
CA ASP A 12 32.23 45.02 1.31
C ASP A 12 30.70 44.92 1.21
N VAL A 13 30.02 45.72 2.03
CA VAL A 13 28.55 45.71 2.15
C VAL A 13 27.88 46.14 0.85
N ALA A 14 28.45 47.12 0.13
CA ALA A 14 27.90 47.61 -1.13
C ALA A 14 27.92 46.50 -2.18
N LYS A 15 29.04 45.78 -2.30
CA LYS A 15 29.15 44.64 -3.22
C LYS A 15 28.24 43.48 -2.84
N ALA A 16 28.09 43.21 -1.54
CA ALA A 16 27.17 42.18 -1.05
C ALA A 16 25.71 42.47 -1.41
N ILE A 17 25.26 43.73 -1.30
CA ILE A 17 23.91 44.16 -1.68
C ILE A 17 23.71 44.02 -3.19
N GLU A 18 24.66 44.51 -4.00
CA GLU A 18 24.60 44.43 -5.47
C GLU A 18 24.45 42.98 -5.96
N LEU A 19 25.24 42.05 -5.42
CA LEU A 19 25.16 40.63 -5.78
C LEU A 19 23.85 40.00 -5.33
N TYR A 20 23.35 40.39 -4.16
CA TYR A 20 22.09 39.89 -3.62
C TYR A 20 20.88 40.34 -4.43
N GLU A 21 20.84 41.61 -4.85
CA GLU A 21 19.78 42.15 -5.73
C GLU A 21 19.79 41.50 -7.12
N LYS A 22 20.97 41.06 -7.59
CA LYS A 22 21.11 40.23 -8.81
C LYS A 22 20.67 38.78 -8.64
N GLY A 23 20.17 38.39 -7.45
CA GLY A 23 19.66 37.05 -7.17
C GLY A 23 20.73 36.03 -6.79
N VAL A 24 21.98 36.46 -6.54
CA VAL A 24 23.04 35.55 -6.09
C VAL A 24 22.76 35.11 -4.64
N SER A 25 22.87 33.81 -4.36
CA SER A 25 22.59 33.29 -3.02
C SER A 25 23.60 33.81 -1.98
N MET A 26 23.16 34.00 -0.73
CA MET A 26 24.04 34.47 0.37
C MET A 26 25.24 33.55 0.62
N ASN A 27 25.12 32.25 0.32
CA ASN A 27 26.25 31.30 0.37
C ASN A 27 27.30 31.62 -0.68
N GLU A 28 26.87 31.92 -1.90
CA GLU A 28 27.75 32.26 -3.00
C GLU A 28 28.39 33.63 -2.82
N ILE A 29 27.62 34.62 -2.34
CA ILE A 29 28.17 35.94 -1.95
C ILE A 29 29.22 35.78 -0.85
N GLY A 30 28.96 34.94 0.15
CA GLY A 30 29.93 34.63 1.21
C GLY A 30 31.23 34.04 0.65
N ARG A 31 31.15 33.09 -0.27
CA ARG A 31 32.33 32.52 -0.95
C ARG A 31 33.12 33.57 -1.73
N GLN A 32 32.43 34.42 -2.50
CA GLN A 32 33.07 35.46 -3.33
C GLN A 32 33.77 36.53 -2.50
N LEU A 33 33.16 36.94 -1.38
CA LEU A 33 33.68 37.99 -0.51
C LEU A 33 34.58 37.44 0.61
N GLY A 34 34.75 36.13 0.72
CA GLY A 34 35.58 35.50 1.76
C GLY A 34 34.99 35.58 3.17
N HIS A 35 33.66 35.58 3.28
CA HIS A 35 32.92 35.66 4.52
C HIS A 35 31.91 34.51 4.68
N HIS A 36 31.62 34.12 5.92
CA HIS A 36 30.54 33.17 6.18
C HIS A 36 29.18 33.77 5.77
N HIS A 37 28.29 32.98 5.17
CA HIS A 37 26.99 33.45 4.66
C HIS A 37 26.16 34.21 5.72
N GLY A 38 26.29 33.84 7.00
CA GLY A 38 25.58 34.47 8.11
C GLY A 38 26.05 35.91 8.38
N VAL A 39 27.32 36.20 8.11
CA VAL A 39 27.88 37.57 8.19
C VAL A 39 27.30 38.42 7.06
N ILE A 40 27.23 37.88 5.85
CA ILE A 40 26.58 38.54 4.71
C ILE A 40 25.11 38.84 5.01
N ALA A 41 24.37 37.85 5.52
CA ALA A 41 22.97 38.02 5.90
C ALA A 41 22.77 39.12 6.96
N TYR A 42 23.65 39.18 7.97
CA TYR A 42 23.62 40.24 8.99
C TYR A 42 23.81 41.64 8.36
N HIS A 43 24.81 41.81 7.48
CA HIS A 43 25.09 43.11 6.87
C HIS A 43 23.98 43.55 5.90
N ILE A 44 23.42 42.64 5.10
CA ILE A 44 22.28 42.91 4.20
C ILE A 44 21.02 43.26 5.00
N HIS A 45 20.75 42.56 6.11
CA HIS A 45 19.62 42.92 6.97
C HIS A 45 19.80 44.31 7.59
N LYS A 46 21.01 44.60 8.08
CA LYS A 46 21.34 45.86 8.74
C LYS A 46 21.34 47.06 7.78
N SER A 47 21.55 46.85 6.48
CA SER A 47 21.40 47.90 5.46
C SER A 47 19.93 48.22 5.13
N GLY A 48 18.97 47.50 5.71
CA GLY A 48 17.53 47.69 5.46
C GLY A 48 17.00 46.91 4.25
N THR A 49 17.83 46.11 3.59
CA THR A 49 17.40 45.30 2.44
C THR A 49 16.57 44.09 2.93
N PRO A 50 15.33 43.89 2.43
CA PRO A 50 14.50 42.76 2.83
C PRO A 50 15.13 41.42 2.45
N ILE A 51 15.33 40.56 3.46
CA ILE A 51 15.78 39.18 3.22
C ILE A 51 14.62 38.39 2.61
N HIS A 52 14.79 38.00 1.36
CA HIS A 52 13.93 37.09 0.65
C HIS A 52 14.11 35.72 1.29
N ASN A 53 13.05 35.21 1.90
CA ASN A 53 13.03 33.83 2.37
C ASN A 53 12.68 32.95 1.16
N PRO A 54 13.62 32.16 0.60
CA PRO A 54 13.31 31.32 -0.55
C PRO A 54 12.20 30.30 -0.23
N ARG A 55 12.04 29.93 1.05
CA ARG A 55 10.94 29.08 1.53
C ARG A 55 9.56 29.75 1.48
N GLN A 56 9.51 31.08 1.30
CA GLN A 56 8.28 31.86 1.17
C GLN A 56 7.87 32.13 -0.27
N GLN A 57 8.57 31.62 -1.29
CA GLN A 57 8.02 31.59 -2.63
C GLN A 57 6.71 30.79 -2.58
N ARG A 58 5.57 31.50 -2.52
CA ARG A 58 4.24 30.91 -2.42
C ARG A 58 4.04 30.06 -3.66
N ASN A 59 3.70 28.76 -3.51
CA ASN A 59 3.32 27.98 -4.69
C ASN A 59 2.19 28.72 -5.42
N PRO A 60 2.26 28.83 -6.76
CA PRO A 60 1.40 29.70 -7.56
C PRO A 60 -0.09 29.31 -7.51
N ILE A 61 -0.38 28.11 -7.05
CA ILE A 61 -1.72 27.53 -7.03
C ILE A 61 -2.51 28.19 -5.90
N SER A 62 -3.69 28.72 -6.21
CA SER A 62 -4.54 29.38 -5.21
C SER A 62 -5.11 28.36 -4.22
N THR A 63 -5.36 28.81 -2.99
CA THR A 63 -6.04 28.00 -1.98
C THR A 63 -7.50 27.78 -2.34
N ASP A 64 -8.15 28.76 -3.00
CA ASP A 64 -9.54 28.68 -3.42
C ASP A 64 -9.76 27.59 -4.46
N TYR A 65 -8.85 27.46 -5.43
CA TYR A 65 -8.93 26.37 -6.41
C TYR A 65 -8.77 24.99 -5.77
N ILE A 66 -7.88 24.86 -4.77
CA ILE A 66 -7.73 23.63 -3.99
C ILE A 66 -9.02 23.31 -3.21
N LYS A 67 -9.70 24.32 -2.67
CA LYS A 67 -10.96 24.19 -1.97
C LYS A 67 -12.07 23.71 -2.92
N GLU A 68 -12.20 24.32 -4.09
CA GLU A 68 -13.18 23.93 -5.12
C GLU A 68 -13.03 22.44 -5.49
N LEU A 69 -11.82 22.01 -5.87
CA LEU A 69 -11.56 20.61 -6.21
C LEU A 69 -11.88 19.66 -5.05
N TYR A 70 -11.60 20.08 -3.82
CA TYR A 70 -11.93 19.32 -2.63
C TYR A 70 -13.46 19.22 -2.48
N GLU A 71 -14.20 20.32 -2.54
CA GLU A 71 -15.67 20.34 -2.44
C GLU A 71 -16.36 19.51 -3.55
N GLU A 72 -15.78 19.43 -4.74
CA GLU A 72 -16.19 18.52 -5.84
C GLU A 72 -15.97 17.02 -5.53
N GLY A 73 -15.35 16.71 -4.39
CA GLY A 73 -15.13 15.35 -3.92
C GLY A 73 -13.79 14.75 -4.33
N MET A 74 -12.84 15.54 -4.85
CA MET A 74 -11.46 15.07 -5.00
C MET A 74 -10.81 14.87 -3.63
N SER A 75 -10.00 13.81 -3.51
CA SER A 75 -9.14 13.59 -2.35
C SER A 75 -7.90 14.48 -2.40
N THR A 76 -7.25 14.70 -1.25
CA THR A 76 -5.98 15.45 -1.19
C THR A 76 -4.86 14.82 -2.03
N ILE A 77 -4.93 13.52 -2.27
CA ILE A 77 -4.02 12.80 -3.15
C ILE A 77 -4.27 13.18 -4.61
N GLU A 78 -5.53 13.11 -5.06
CA GLU A 78 -5.94 13.45 -6.43
C GLU A 78 -5.71 14.91 -6.77
N ILE A 79 -6.01 15.80 -5.82
CA ILE A 79 -5.69 17.23 -5.96
C ILE A 79 -4.18 17.37 -6.13
N GLY A 80 -3.38 16.65 -5.34
CA GLY A 80 -1.92 16.69 -5.42
C GLY A 80 -1.37 16.25 -6.77
N GLU A 81 -1.90 15.15 -7.31
CA GLU A 81 -1.58 14.67 -8.66
C GLU A 81 -1.99 15.69 -9.74
N THR A 82 -3.13 16.35 -9.57
CA THR A 82 -3.68 17.31 -10.54
C THR A 82 -2.91 18.62 -10.55
N VAL A 83 -2.57 19.14 -9.38
CA VAL A 83 -1.96 20.46 -9.21
C VAL A 83 -0.44 20.38 -9.01
N GLY A 84 0.15 19.18 -8.99
CA GLY A 84 1.59 19.00 -8.78
C GLY A 84 2.07 19.36 -7.37
N LEU A 85 1.21 19.18 -6.35
CA LEU A 85 1.55 19.43 -4.95
C LEU A 85 1.53 18.14 -4.15
N THR A 86 2.30 18.10 -3.06
CA THR A 86 2.20 16.97 -2.14
C THR A 86 0.85 17.00 -1.42
N PRO A 87 0.27 15.83 -1.07
CA PRO A 87 -0.98 15.77 -0.31
C PRO A 87 -0.87 16.52 1.03
N GLN A 88 0.33 16.54 1.64
CA GLN A 88 0.61 17.27 2.86
C GLN A 88 0.54 18.80 2.69
N ALA A 89 0.96 19.33 1.54
CA ALA A 89 0.85 20.75 1.24
C ALA A 89 -0.63 21.16 1.08
N ILE A 90 -1.44 20.31 0.45
CA ILE A 90 -2.88 20.52 0.30
C ILE A 90 -3.59 20.45 1.66
N TYR A 91 -3.31 19.41 2.45
CA TYR A 91 -3.76 19.27 3.83
C TYR A 91 -3.54 20.56 4.63
N GLY A 92 -2.31 21.09 4.60
CA GLY A 92 -1.96 22.29 5.35
C GLY A 92 -2.69 23.54 4.86
N ARG A 93 -3.02 23.61 3.56
CA ARG A 93 -3.79 24.72 2.98
C ARG A 93 -5.26 24.65 3.33
N LEU A 94 -5.87 23.46 3.25
CA LEU A 94 -7.27 23.24 3.64
C LEU A 94 -7.48 23.58 5.12
N LEU A 95 -6.59 23.12 6.00
CA LEU A 95 -6.67 23.45 7.43
C LEU A 95 -6.49 24.94 7.71
N LYS A 96 -5.53 25.62 7.05
CA LYS A 96 -5.36 27.07 7.18
C LYS A 96 -6.56 27.86 6.65
N ALA A 97 -7.28 27.32 5.68
CA ALA A 97 -8.53 27.87 5.17
C ALA A 97 -9.76 27.52 6.03
N GLY A 98 -9.58 26.81 7.15
CA GLY A 98 -10.66 26.41 8.05
C GLY A 98 -11.52 25.25 7.55
N ILE A 99 -11.05 24.51 6.53
CA ILE A 99 -11.80 23.39 5.93
C ILE A 99 -11.44 22.11 6.69
N PRO A 100 -12.41 21.43 7.31
CA PRO A 100 -12.16 20.15 7.97
C PRO A 100 -11.84 19.06 6.95
N LEU A 101 -10.99 18.14 7.37
CA LEU A 101 -10.60 17.00 6.53
C LEU A 101 -11.63 15.89 6.65
N ARG A 102 -11.99 15.33 5.50
CA ARG A 102 -12.87 14.18 5.39
C ARG A 102 -12.15 12.96 5.91
N SER A 103 -12.95 12.00 6.38
CA SER A 103 -12.39 10.71 6.77
C SER A 103 -11.82 9.98 5.54
N PHE A 104 -10.91 9.05 5.78
CA PHE A 104 -10.41 8.16 4.72
C PHE A 104 -11.55 7.42 4.01
N SER A 105 -12.51 6.89 4.78
CA SER A 105 -13.68 6.16 4.26
C SER A 105 -14.56 7.03 3.36
N GLU A 106 -14.78 8.28 3.75
CA GLU A 106 -15.53 9.25 2.98
C GLU A 106 -14.82 9.58 1.65
N ALA A 107 -13.51 9.80 1.68
CA ALA A 107 -12.72 10.04 0.46
C ALA A 107 -12.83 8.87 -0.53
N ILE A 108 -12.71 7.63 -0.05
CA ILE A 108 -12.86 6.43 -0.88
C ILE A 108 -14.27 6.34 -1.48
N THR A 109 -15.28 6.68 -0.70
CA THR A 109 -16.69 6.66 -1.14
C THR A 109 -16.95 7.69 -2.24
N LEU A 110 -16.45 8.92 -2.08
CA LEU A 110 -16.59 9.98 -3.09
C LEU A 110 -15.82 9.64 -4.37
N ALA A 111 -14.61 9.09 -4.26
CA ALA A 111 -13.84 8.63 -5.41
C ALA A 111 -14.58 7.51 -6.19
N ALA A 112 -15.20 6.57 -5.48
CA ALA A 112 -16.01 5.51 -6.11
C ALA A 112 -17.25 6.09 -6.81
N LYS A 113 -17.96 7.05 -6.20
CA LYS A 113 -19.09 7.77 -6.82
C LYS A 113 -18.68 8.52 -8.09
N ARG A 114 -17.46 9.04 -8.13
CA ARG A 114 -16.84 9.68 -9.31
C ARG A 114 -16.31 8.68 -10.35
N GLY A 115 -16.56 7.37 -10.16
CA GLY A 115 -16.22 6.33 -11.13
C GLY A 115 -14.80 5.76 -11.00
N ARG A 116 -14.05 6.11 -9.95
CA ARG A 116 -12.69 5.57 -9.74
C ARG A 116 -12.77 4.08 -9.38
N LYS A 117 -12.27 3.21 -10.27
CA LYS A 117 -12.14 1.78 -10.01
C LYS A 117 -10.92 1.53 -9.10
N ARG A 118 -11.06 0.60 -8.15
CA ARG A 118 -9.91 0.10 -7.37
C ARG A 118 -8.94 -0.60 -8.31
N GLN A 119 -7.72 -0.05 -8.44
CA GLN A 119 -6.70 -0.58 -9.36
C GLN A 119 -6.11 -1.92 -8.94
N GLN A 120 -6.23 -2.33 -7.68
CA GLN A 120 -5.67 -3.59 -7.15
C GLN A 120 -6.76 -4.57 -6.70
N ALA A 121 -7.81 -4.73 -7.52
CA ALA A 121 -8.89 -5.68 -7.26
C ALA A 121 -8.93 -6.77 -8.33
N GLY A 122 -9.28 -7.99 -7.92
CA GLY A 122 -9.36 -9.13 -8.83
C GLY A 122 -8.06 -9.35 -9.60
N GLU A 123 -8.15 -9.52 -10.92
CA GLU A 123 -7.02 -9.82 -11.81
C GLU A 123 -5.94 -8.74 -11.83
N LEU A 124 -6.28 -7.50 -11.47
CA LEU A 124 -5.33 -6.40 -11.41
C LEU A 124 -4.45 -6.43 -10.15
N ASN A 125 -4.76 -7.29 -9.17
CA ASN A 125 -3.92 -7.49 -8.00
C ASN A 125 -2.93 -8.63 -8.27
N ALA A 126 -1.62 -8.34 -8.24
CA ALA A 126 -0.59 -9.37 -8.46
C ALA A 126 -0.65 -10.56 -7.47
N LYS A 127 -1.26 -10.36 -6.30
CA LYS A 127 -1.48 -11.44 -5.32
C LYS A 127 -2.75 -12.26 -5.58
N TRP A 128 -3.55 -11.89 -6.57
CA TRP A 128 -4.78 -12.58 -6.92
C TRP A 128 -4.48 -13.91 -7.60
N LYS A 129 -4.90 -15.00 -6.97
CA LYS A 129 -4.68 -16.36 -7.45
C LYS A 129 -5.90 -16.89 -8.19
N GLY A 130 -6.42 -16.13 -9.15
CA GLY A 130 -7.60 -16.53 -9.92
C GLY A 130 -8.87 -16.68 -9.08
N GLY A 131 -8.99 -15.92 -7.99
CA GLY A 131 -10.11 -16.03 -7.05
C GLY A 131 -10.02 -17.19 -6.06
N ARG A 132 -8.88 -17.90 -6.00
CA ARG A 132 -8.62 -18.96 -5.02
C ARG A 132 -8.08 -18.43 -3.70
N ALA A 133 -8.59 -18.94 -2.59
CA ALA A 133 -8.09 -18.66 -1.24
C ALA A 133 -8.25 -19.89 -0.33
N ILE A 134 -7.38 -20.04 0.66
CA ILE A 134 -7.53 -21.05 1.72
C ILE A 134 -8.27 -20.40 2.89
N ASP A 135 -9.32 -21.04 3.40
CA ASP A 135 -10.08 -20.56 4.56
C ASP A 135 -9.39 -20.92 5.90
N SER A 136 -9.97 -20.51 7.02
CA SER A 136 -9.44 -20.81 8.36
C SER A 136 -9.41 -22.31 8.69
N ASP A 137 -10.26 -23.11 8.04
CA ASP A 137 -10.36 -24.55 8.26
C ASP A 137 -9.40 -25.35 7.35
N GLY A 138 -8.74 -24.67 6.40
CA GLY A 138 -7.76 -25.25 5.49
C GLY A 138 -8.34 -25.69 4.13
N TYR A 139 -9.60 -25.37 3.82
CA TYR A 139 -10.18 -25.68 2.52
C TYR A 139 -9.83 -24.62 1.47
N VAL A 140 -9.57 -25.07 0.24
CA VAL A 140 -9.51 -24.15 -0.90
C VAL A 140 -10.93 -23.73 -1.29
N THR A 141 -11.12 -22.41 -1.37
CA THR A 141 -12.33 -21.76 -1.85
C THR A 141 -12.03 -21.05 -3.16
N VAL A 142 -13.00 -21.04 -4.08
CA VAL A 142 -12.93 -20.35 -5.37
C VAL A 142 -14.06 -19.34 -5.46
N ARG A 143 -13.76 -18.12 -5.88
CA ARG A 143 -14.77 -17.13 -6.24
C ARG A 143 -15.13 -17.24 -7.73
N ILE A 144 -16.41 -17.48 -8.00
CA ILE A 144 -17.00 -17.55 -9.35
C ILE A 144 -18.20 -16.60 -9.37
N ASN A 145 -18.23 -15.64 -10.29
CA ASN A 145 -19.33 -14.66 -10.44
C ASN A 145 -19.75 -13.97 -9.12
N GLY A 146 -18.77 -13.61 -8.28
CA GLY A 146 -19.00 -12.94 -7.01
C GLY A 146 -19.42 -13.84 -5.84
N ARG A 147 -19.73 -15.11 -6.09
CA ARG A 147 -20.05 -16.11 -5.05
C ARG A 147 -18.83 -16.96 -4.74
N GLN A 148 -18.70 -17.37 -3.48
CA GLN A 148 -17.61 -18.22 -3.00
C GLN A 148 -18.08 -19.67 -2.90
N TYR A 149 -17.28 -20.60 -3.41
CA TYR A 149 -17.55 -22.03 -3.42
C TYR A 149 -16.37 -22.79 -2.82
N ALA A 150 -16.63 -23.91 -2.15
CA ALA A 150 -15.57 -24.84 -1.77
C ALA A 150 -15.10 -25.63 -2.98
N GLU A 151 -13.80 -25.58 -3.30
CA GLU A 151 -13.25 -26.17 -4.53
C GLU A 151 -13.42 -27.69 -4.56
N HIS A 152 -13.21 -28.37 -3.43
CA HIS A 152 -13.39 -29.82 -3.30
C HIS A 152 -14.79 -30.27 -3.72
N ARG A 153 -15.82 -29.49 -3.40
CA ARG A 153 -17.20 -29.80 -3.78
C ARG A 153 -17.40 -29.72 -5.28
N LEU A 154 -16.89 -28.67 -5.92
CA LEU A 154 -16.98 -28.49 -7.37
C LEU A 154 -16.25 -29.61 -8.12
N VAL A 155 -15.06 -29.99 -7.65
CA VAL A 155 -14.29 -31.11 -8.25
C VAL A 155 -15.04 -32.43 -8.08
N LEU A 156 -15.62 -32.67 -6.90
CA LEU A 156 -16.37 -33.90 -6.62
C LEU A 156 -17.67 -33.99 -7.44
N GLU A 157 -18.41 -32.89 -7.60
CA GLU A 157 -19.60 -32.83 -8.46
C GLU A 157 -19.23 -33.09 -9.93
N LYS A 158 -18.13 -32.51 -10.41
CA LYS A 158 -17.62 -32.78 -11.76
C LYS A 158 -17.23 -34.25 -11.94
N LYS A 159 -16.54 -34.84 -10.95
CA LYS A 159 -16.15 -36.26 -10.94
C LYS A 159 -17.38 -37.17 -11.02
N LEU A 160 -18.45 -36.84 -10.31
CA LEU A 160 -19.69 -37.62 -10.27
C LEU A 160 -20.59 -37.39 -11.49
N GLY A 161 -20.36 -36.33 -12.27
CA GLY A 161 -21.24 -35.92 -13.37
C GLY A 161 -22.62 -35.43 -12.90
N ARG A 162 -22.78 -35.14 -11.61
CA ARG A 162 -24.03 -34.64 -11.00
C ARG A 162 -23.73 -33.77 -9.78
N THR A 163 -24.71 -32.96 -9.37
CA THR A 163 -24.62 -32.20 -8.12
C THR A 163 -24.66 -33.13 -6.90
N LEU A 164 -23.98 -32.74 -5.82
CA LEU A 164 -24.12 -33.43 -4.54
C LEU A 164 -25.50 -33.15 -3.96
N THR A 165 -26.14 -34.19 -3.44
CA THR A 165 -27.39 -34.05 -2.70
C THR A 165 -27.16 -33.32 -1.37
N PRO A 166 -28.20 -32.71 -0.75
CA PRO A 166 -28.06 -32.04 0.55
C PRO A 166 -27.60 -32.98 1.68
N SER A 167 -27.77 -34.28 1.50
CA SER A 167 -27.36 -35.31 2.45
C SER A 167 -26.00 -35.92 2.11
N GLU A 168 -25.28 -35.48 1.08
CA GLU A 168 -23.93 -35.95 0.75
C GLU A 168 -22.87 -34.93 1.17
N ILE A 169 -21.76 -35.43 1.71
CA ILE A 169 -20.63 -34.62 2.17
C ILE A 169 -19.35 -35.13 1.52
N GLY A 170 -18.55 -34.19 1.00
CA GLY A 170 -17.25 -34.47 0.43
C GLY A 170 -16.20 -34.66 1.51
N HIS A 171 -15.40 -35.72 1.39
CA HIS A 171 -14.29 -36.01 2.29
C HIS A 171 -12.98 -36.17 1.51
N HIS A 172 -11.88 -35.74 2.11
CA HIS A 172 -10.52 -35.95 1.65
C HIS A 172 -9.95 -37.24 2.25
N LEU A 173 -9.58 -38.21 1.40
CA LEU A 173 -9.08 -39.51 1.81
C LEU A 173 -7.74 -39.42 2.54
N ASN A 174 -6.85 -38.52 2.14
CA ASN A 174 -5.56 -38.28 2.81
C ASN A 174 -5.63 -37.30 4.00
N GLY A 175 -6.80 -36.70 4.26
CA GLY A 175 -6.99 -35.71 5.32
C GLY A 175 -6.39 -34.32 5.04
N ILE A 176 -5.77 -34.11 3.88
CA ILE A 176 -5.25 -32.82 3.45
C ILE A 176 -6.37 -32.07 2.73
N ARG A 177 -6.99 -31.11 3.43
CA ARG A 177 -8.16 -30.32 2.94
C ARG A 177 -7.88 -29.47 1.71
N SER A 178 -6.60 -29.20 1.42
CA SER A 178 -6.16 -28.46 0.24
C SER A 178 -5.89 -29.34 -0.99
N ASP A 179 -5.83 -30.66 -0.84
CA ASP A 179 -5.58 -31.60 -1.93
C ASP A 179 -6.89 -32.01 -2.61
N ASN A 180 -7.32 -31.20 -3.58
CA ASN A 180 -8.59 -31.38 -4.26
C ASN A 180 -8.50 -32.26 -5.51
N ARG A 181 -7.50 -33.14 -5.62
CA ARG A 181 -7.43 -34.11 -6.72
C ARG A 181 -8.66 -35.03 -6.72
N PRO A 182 -9.32 -35.31 -7.86
CA PRO A 182 -10.54 -36.11 -7.91
C PRO A 182 -10.42 -37.47 -7.20
N GLU A 183 -9.28 -38.15 -7.34
CA GLU A 183 -8.97 -39.42 -6.69
C GLU A 183 -8.91 -39.33 -5.16
N ASN A 184 -8.60 -38.16 -4.60
CA ASN A 184 -8.55 -37.92 -3.16
C ASN A 184 -9.93 -37.57 -2.55
N LEU A 185 -10.96 -37.43 -3.37
CA LEU A 185 -12.29 -36.97 -2.95
C LEU A 185 -13.33 -38.08 -3.05
N ILE A 186 -14.12 -38.22 -1.98
CA ILE A 186 -15.26 -39.15 -1.91
C ILE A 186 -16.50 -38.46 -1.34
N ALA A 187 -17.67 -38.77 -1.90
CA ALA A 187 -18.97 -38.33 -1.38
C ALA A 187 -19.55 -39.41 -0.46
N LEU A 188 -19.93 -39.05 0.78
CA LEU A 188 -20.56 -39.97 1.72
C LEU A 188 -21.89 -39.39 2.26
N PRO A 189 -22.92 -40.21 2.51
CA PRO A 189 -24.16 -39.76 3.12
C PRO A 189 -23.97 -39.30 4.57
N ARG A 190 -24.65 -38.22 4.95
CA ARG A 190 -24.75 -37.61 6.28
C ARG A 190 -25.23 -38.58 7.37
N LYS A 191 -25.83 -39.73 7.03
CA LYS A 191 -26.23 -40.76 8.03
C LYS A 191 -25.12 -41.77 8.33
N ARG A 192 -24.08 -41.90 7.49
CA ARG A 192 -22.89 -42.74 7.74
C ARG A 192 -21.75 -41.91 8.35
N HIS A 193 -22.11 -41.05 9.28
CA HIS A 193 -21.35 -39.85 9.65
C HIS A 193 -20.26 -40.05 10.70
N SER A 194 -19.58 -41.19 10.70
CA SER A 194 -18.32 -41.25 11.42
C SER A 194 -17.20 -41.18 10.38
N PRO A 195 -16.52 -40.03 10.21
CA PRO A 195 -15.24 -39.95 9.49
C PRO A 195 -14.25 -41.05 9.92
N ILE A 196 -14.43 -41.56 11.14
CA ILE A 196 -13.72 -42.69 11.73
C ILE A 196 -13.89 -43.99 10.95
N THR A 197 -15.02 -44.28 10.31
CA THR A 197 -15.26 -45.63 9.76
C THR A 197 -14.66 -45.86 8.37
N ILE A 198 -14.53 -44.81 7.55
CA ILE A 198 -14.06 -44.94 6.16
C ILE A 198 -12.81 -44.08 5.95
N VAL A 199 -12.87 -42.80 6.33
CA VAL A 199 -11.80 -41.85 6.01
C VAL A 199 -10.57 -42.06 6.89
N THR A 200 -10.76 -42.32 8.19
CA THR A 200 -9.65 -42.47 9.15
C THR A 200 -8.74 -43.67 8.84
N PRO A 201 -9.27 -44.88 8.53
CA PRO A 201 -8.44 -46.00 8.11
C PRO A 201 -7.66 -45.72 6.81
N HIS A 202 -8.27 -45.00 5.85
CA HIS A 202 -7.57 -44.59 4.64
C HIS A 202 -6.47 -43.57 4.93
N GLN A 203 -6.71 -42.60 5.82
CA GLN A 203 -5.70 -41.62 6.25
C GLN A 203 -4.51 -42.31 6.93
N GLU A 204 -4.78 -43.24 7.86
CA GLU A 204 -3.76 -44.02 8.54
C GLU A 204 -2.95 -44.86 7.55
N ARG A 205 -3.64 -45.58 6.66
CA ARG A 205 -2.99 -46.42 5.66
C ARG A 205 -2.14 -45.60 4.68
N ILE A 206 -2.62 -44.44 4.24
CA ILE A 206 -1.86 -43.54 3.35
C ILE A 206 -0.58 -43.09 4.06
N LYS A 207 -0.67 -42.65 5.33
CA LYS A 207 0.51 -42.24 6.12
C LYS A 207 1.52 -43.38 6.29
N GLU A 208 1.06 -44.60 6.56
CA GLU A 208 1.94 -45.78 6.66
C GLU A 208 2.69 -46.04 5.36
N LEU A 209 1.98 -46.00 4.22
CA LEU A 209 2.56 -46.24 2.90
C LEU A 209 3.55 -45.15 2.51
N GLU A 210 3.23 -43.88 2.77
CA GLU A 210 4.14 -42.75 2.55
C GLU A 210 5.41 -42.88 3.38
N LEU A 211 5.29 -43.30 4.65
CA LEU A 211 6.44 -43.56 5.52
C LEU A 211 7.29 -44.74 5.03
N ALA A 212 6.66 -45.82 4.55
CA ALA A 212 7.37 -46.97 4.00
C ALA A 212 8.13 -46.62 2.71
N ILE A 213 7.50 -45.88 1.80
CA ILE A 213 8.13 -45.39 0.56
C ILE A 213 9.34 -44.50 0.89
N TYR A 214 9.19 -43.59 1.85
CA TYR A 214 10.28 -42.72 2.29
C TYR A 214 11.49 -43.51 2.81
N LYS A 215 11.25 -44.57 3.63
CA LYS A 215 12.32 -45.43 4.14
C LYS A 215 13.04 -46.17 3.01
N LEU A 216 12.30 -46.79 2.09
CA LEU A 216 12.87 -47.49 0.93
C LEU A 216 13.70 -46.55 0.05
N GLN A 217 13.22 -45.32 -0.21
CA GLN A 217 13.96 -44.33 -0.98
C GLN A 217 15.27 -43.89 -0.31
N LYS A 218 15.33 -43.94 1.02
CA LYS A 218 16.55 -43.65 1.79
C LYS A 218 17.56 -44.80 1.73
N GLU A 219 17.11 -46.03 1.65
CA GLU A 219 17.97 -47.23 1.57
C GLU A 219 18.59 -47.42 0.18
N VAL A 220 17.96 -46.87 -0.87
CA VAL A 220 18.45 -46.89 -2.26
C VAL A 220 19.46 -45.75 -2.55
N LYS A 221 19.70 -44.85 -1.58
CA LYS A 221 20.69 -43.76 -1.67
C LYS A 221 21.96 -44.09 -0.91
#